data_AF-A0A6A4UHN0-F1
#
_entry.id   AF-A0A6A4UHN0-F1
#
_cell.length_a   1.000
_cell.length_b   1.000
_cell.length_c   1.000
_cell.angle_alpha   90.00
_cell.angle_beta   90.00
_cell.angle_gamma   90.00
#
_symmetry.space_group_name_H-M   'P 1'
#
loop_
_entity.id
_entity.type
_entity.pdbx_description
1 polymer ?
#
loop_
_entity_poly.entity_id
_entity_poly.type
_entity_poly.pdbx_seq_one_letter_code
_entity_poly.pdbx_strand_id
1 'polypeptide(L)'
;MPMPYTYRHASAEYRLYLDTARDAMGLISDNATYTATEAVLLCFRRRLTLRQALAFADILPCVLRAIFVARWQPTDPAPWGSRADQIAECRALRPHHNLTPDNCIDAVAEALTTQILPTDLASVLAAIGPEAQAFWCVPPAHRHAVSFPG
;
A
#
# COMPACT_ATOMS: atom_id res chain seq x y z
N MET A 1 -16.13 10.26 23.51
CA MET A 1 -15.76 9.58 22.25
C MET A 1 -14.94 8.35 22.59
N PRO A 2 -15.33 7.13 22.18
CA PRO A 2 -14.46 5.97 22.31
C PRO A 2 -13.22 6.13 21.41
N MET A 3 -12.09 5.58 21.84
CA MET A 3 -10.87 5.50 21.03
C MET A 3 -11.15 4.84 19.67
N PRO A 4 -10.72 5.43 18.54
CA PRO A 4 -10.86 4.83 17.21
C PRO A 4 -10.30 3.40 17.12
N TYR A 5 -10.96 2.56 16.32
CA TYR A 5 -10.65 1.12 16.20
C TYR A 5 -9.18 0.86 15.87
N THR A 6 -8.65 1.54 14.84
CA THR A 6 -7.27 1.37 14.38
C THR A 6 -6.24 1.59 15.50
N TYR A 7 -6.51 2.50 16.44
CA TYR A 7 -5.60 2.72 17.56
C TYR A 7 -5.79 1.67 18.66
N ARG A 8 -7.04 1.27 18.94
CA ARG A 8 -7.35 0.27 19.98
C ARG A 8 -6.87 -1.12 19.59
N HIS A 9 -6.90 -1.45 18.29
CA HIS A 9 -6.64 -2.78 17.76
C HIS A 9 -5.46 -2.82 16.77
N ALA A 10 -4.54 -1.86 16.86
CA ALA A 10 -3.43 -1.65 15.93
C ALA A 10 -2.67 -2.95 15.58
N SER A 11 -2.31 -3.75 16.58
CA SER A 11 -1.57 -5.01 16.35
C SER A 11 -2.39 -6.06 15.62
N ALA A 12 -3.69 -6.19 15.93
CA ALA A 12 -4.56 -7.17 15.29
C ALA A 12 -4.89 -6.78 13.84
N GLU A 13 -5.19 -5.50 13.62
CA GLU A 13 -5.44 -4.92 12.29
C GLU A 13 -4.19 -5.07 11.40
N TYR A 14 -3.00 -4.74 11.92
CA TYR A 14 -1.76 -4.90 11.16
C TYR A 14 -1.40 -6.37 10.88
N ARG A 15 -1.69 -7.29 11.81
CA ARG A 15 -1.50 -8.73 11.60
C ARG A 15 -2.36 -9.24 10.45
N LEU A 16 -3.66 -8.87 10.44
CA LEU A 16 -4.58 -9.23 9.36
C LEU A 16 -4.12 -8.69 8.00
N TYR A 17 -3.67 -7.42 7.98
CA TYR A 17 -3.07 -6.84 6.78
C TYR A 17 -1.84 -7.63 6.31
N LEU A 18 -0.90 -7.94 7.21
CA LEU A 18 0.32 -8.67 6.85
C LEU A 18 0.02 -10.07 6.32
N ASP A 19 -0.95 -10.77 6.89
CA ASP A 19 -1.35 -12.09 6.42
C ASP A 19 -1.91 -12.02 4.99
N THR A 20 -2.82 -11.07 4.74
CA THR A 20 -3.38 -10.82 3.40
C THR A 20 -2.30 -10.39 2.39
N ALA A 21 -1.46 -9.44 2.82
CA ALA A 21 -0.14 -9.05 2.28
C ALA A 21 0.65 -10.23 1.69
N ARG A 22 1.00 -11.11 2.60
CA ARG A 22 1.92 -12.20 2.40
C ARG A 22 1.34 -13.23 1.45
N ASP A 23 0.08 -13.60 1.65
CA ASP A 23 -0.61 -14.57 0.82
C ASP A 23 -0.78 -14.05 -0.62
N ALA A 24 -1.18 -12.78 -0.78
CA ALA A 24 -1.33 -12.15 -2.09
C ALA A 24 -0.01 -12.06 -2.89
N MET A 25 1.11 -11.87 -2.18
CA MET A 25 2.46 -11.85 -2.77
C MET A 25 3.10 -13.23 -2.95
N GLY A 26 2.51 -14.30 -2.39
CA GLY A 26 3.14 -15.61 -2.35
C GLY A 26 4.44 -15.67 -1.53
N LEU A 27 4.55 -14.81 -0.51
CA LEU A 27 5.71 -14.76 0.39
C LEU A 27 5.52 -15.68 1.59
N ILE A 28 6.61 -16.02 2.27
CA ILE A 28 6.59 -16.89 3.47
C ILE A 28 7.02 -16.15 4.76
N SER A 29 7.46 -14.90 4.66
CA SER A 29 8.07 -14.16 5.77
C SER A 29 7.44 -12.78 5.94
N ASP A 30 7.03 -12.47 7.17
CA ASP A 30 6.48 -11.15 7.56
C ASP A 30 7.46 -10.02 7.24
N ASN A 31 8.78 -10.24 7.40
CA ASN A 31 9.79 -9.23 7.10
C ASN A 31 9.89 -8.91 5.60
N ALA A 32 9.72 -9.92 4.75
CA ALA A 32 9.70 -9.73 3.30
C ALA A 32 8.42 -8.98 2.88
N THR A 33 7.27 -9.37 3.44
CA THR A 33 5.97 -8.69 3.21
C THR A 33 5.99 -7.24 3.67
N TYR A 34 6.57 -6.96 4.85
CA TYR A 34 6.80 -5.61 5.33
C TYR A 34 7.65 -4.80 4.35
N THR A 35 8.76 -5.37 3.88
CA THR A 35 9.70 -4.67 2.98
C THR A 35 9.03 -4.34 1.64
N ALA A 36 8.25 -5.27 1.08
CA ALA A 36 7.48 -5.03 -0.14
C ALA A 36 6.37 -3.98 0.05
N THR A 37 5.68 -4.03 1.20
CA THR A 37 4.68 -3.01 1.57
C THR A 37 5.32 -1.62 1.67
N GLU A 38 6.45 -1.51 2.40
CA GLU A 38 7.22 -0.27 2.52
C GLU A 38 7.61 0.24 1.13
N ALA A 39 8.12 -0.64 0.26
CA ALA A 39 8.50 -0.28 -1.11
C ALA A 39 7.34 0.33 -1.92
N VAL A 40 6.17 -0.31 -1.93
CA VAL A 40 5.00 0.18 -2.69
C VAL A 40 4.49 1.50 -2.11
N LEU A 41 4.38 1.62 -0.79
CA LEU A 41 3.95 2.84 -0.12
C LEU A 41 4.88 4.02 -0.42
N LEU A 42 6.19 3.79 -0.39
CA LEU A 42 7.19 4.82 -0.70
C LEU A 42 7.20 5.18 -2.19
N CYS A 43 7.05 4.20 -3.07
CA CYS A 43 6.90 4.41 -4.51
C CYS A 43 5.69 5.31 -4.81
N PHE A 44 4.53 5.01 -4.22
CA PHE A 44 3.35 5.87 -4.35
C PHE A 44 3.58 7.27 -3.76
N ARG A 45 4.12 7.35 -2.54
CA ARG A 45 4.40 8.63 -1.84
C ARG A 45 5.26 9.58 -2.65
N ARG A 46 6.24 9.07 -3.41
CA ARG A 46 7.17 9.89 -4.21
C ARG A 46 6.48 10.67 -5.34
N ARG A 47 5.26 10.28 -5.71
CA ARG A 47 4.45 10.89 -6.79
C ARG A 47 3.44 11.92 -6.28
N LEU A 48 3.43 12.19 -4.98
CA LEU A 48 2.41 13.04 -4.35
C LEU A 48 3.00 14.35 -3.84
N THR A 49 2.19 15.42 -3.96
CA THR A 49 2.42 16.63 -3.15
C THR A 49 2.23 16.30 -1.66
N LEU A 50 2.80 17.13 -0.77
CA LEU A 50 2.63 16.95 0.67
C LEU A 50 1.15 16.88 1.09
N ARG A 51 0.30 17.74 0.51
CA ARG A 51 -1.13 17.75 0.79
C ARG A 51 -1.81 16.44 0.38
N GLN A 52 -1.52 15.94 -0.83
CA GLN A 52 -2.09 14.68 -1.32
C GLN A 52 -1.63 13.48 -0.47
N ALA A 53 -0.34 13.45 -0.11
CA ALA A 53 0.21 12.40 0.73
C ALA A 53 -0.43 12.38 2.12
N LEU A 54 -0.67 13.54 2.75
CA LEU A 54 -1.35 13.62 4.04
C LEU A 54 -2.82 13.19 3.95
N ALA A 55 -3.52 13.56 2.87
CA ALA A 55 -4.89 13.09 2.62
C ALA A 55 -4.96 11.56 2.45
N PHE A 56 -4.00 10.97 1.75
CA PHE A 56 -3.87 9.51 1.66
C PHE A 56 -3.50 8.86 2.99
N ALA A 57 -2.58 9.46 3.75
CA ALA A 57 -2.18 8.95 5.06
C ALA A 57 -3.36 8.90 6.06
N ASP A 58 -4.28 9.87 5.98
CA ASP A 58 -5.41 9.97 6.91
C ASP A 58 -6.38 8.79 6.84
N ILE A 59 -6.53 8.19 5.66
CA ILE A 59 -7.39 7.01 5.46
C ILE A 59 -6.70 5.67 5.77
N LEU A 60 -5.38 5.66 6.00
CA LEU A 60 -4.64 4.43 6.30
C LEU A 60 -4.85 3.97 7.76
N PRO A 61 -4.86 2.64 7.99
CA PRO A 61 -4.63 2.04 9.31
C PRO A 61 -3.37 2.62 9.98
N CYS A 62 -3.38 2.80 11.29
CA CYS A 62 -2.37 3.59 12.00
C CYS A 62 -0.93 3.08 11.81
N VAL A 63 -0.71 1.76 11.71
CA VAL A 63 0.61 1.19 11.45
C VAL A 63 1.07 1.46 10.02
N LEU A 64 0.18 1.30 9.03
CA LEU A 64 0.49 1.60 7.62
C LEU A 64 0.71 3.09 7.40
N ARG A 65 -0.07 3.94 8.09
CA ARG A 65 0.15 5.38 8.15
C ARG A 65 1.55 5.69 8.68
N ALA A 66 1.97 5.06 9.77
CA ALA A 66 3.29 5.26 10.35
C ALA A 66 4.41 4.86 9.37
N ILE A 67 4.28 3.72 8.69
CA ILE A 67 5.22 3.29 7.63
C ILE A 67 5.26 4.33 6.50
N PHE A 68 4.08 4.77 6.04
CA PHE A 68 3.95 5.71 4.93
C PHE A 68 4.59 7.08 5.23
N VAL A 69 4.57 7.58 6.47
CA VAL A 69 5.18 8.88 6.82
C VAL A 69 6.58 8.78 7.41
N ALA A 70 7.06 7.57 7.72
CA ALA A 70 8.35 7.36 8.37
C ALA A 70 9.50 7.98 7.57
N ARG A 71 10.36 8.70 8.31
CA ARG A 71 11.63 9.29 7.81
C ARG A 71 11.48 10.13 6.54
N TRP A 72 10.30 10.72 6.32
CA TRP A 72 10.04 11.45 5.09
C TRP A 72 10.70 12.82 5.07
N GLN A 73 11.40 13.13 3.98
CA GLN A 73 11.82 14.47 3.60
C GLN A 73 11.06 14.84 2.32
N PRO A 74 10.00 15.67 2.39
CA PRO A 74 9.21 16.02 1.22
C PRO A 74 10.03 16.74 0.15
N THR A 75 9.89 16.30 -1.08
CA THR A 75 10.47 16.91 -2.28
C THR A 75 9.37 17.11 -3.31
N ASP A 76 9.69 17.74 -4.44
CA ASP A 76 8.74 17.82 -5.56
C ASP A 76 8.31 16.42 -6.04
N PRO A 77 7.05 16.25 -6.46
CA PRO A 77 6.55 14.98 -6.96
C PRO A 77 7.37 14.47 -8.15
N ALA A 78 7.75 13.19 -8.09
CA ALA A 78 8.37 12.51 -9.22
C ALA A 78 7.32 12.17 -10.30
N PRO A 79 7.75 12.00 -11.57
CA PRO A 79 6.88 11.48 -12.62
C PRO A 79 6.30 10.10 -12.26
N TRP A 80 5.08 9.83 -12.71
CA TRP A 80 4.40 8.56 -12.43
C TRP A 80 5.10 7.35 -13.04
N GLY A 81 5.66 7.49 -14.24
CA GLY A 81 6.28 6.40 -15.00
C GLY A 81 5.28 5.31 -15.41
N SER A 82 5.79 4.26 -16.04
CA SER A 82 5.02 3.05 -16.35
C SER A 82 4.89 2.14 -15.11
N ARG A 83 3.99 1.14 -15.18
CA ARG A 83 3.89 0.08 -14.17
C ARG A 83 5.23 -0.65 -13.98
N ALA A 84 5.97 -0.88 -15.06
CA ALA A 84 7.29 -1.52 -15.00
C ALA A 84 8.32 -0.65 -14.25
N ASP A 85 8.32 0.66 -14.49
CA ASP A 85 9.21 1.60 -13.77
C ASP A 85 8.88 1.61 -12.27
N GLN A 86 7.59 1.58 -11.92
CA GLN A 86 7.12 1.55 -10.53
C GLN A 86 7.54 0.26 -9.82
N ILE A 87 7.44 -0.89 -10.48
CA ILE A 87 7.88 -2.19 -9.93
C ILE A 87 9.40 -2.21 -9.75
N ALA A 88 10.16 -1.70 -10.74
CA ALA A 88 11.61 -1.59 -10.65
C ALA A 88 12.04 -0.70 -9.47
N GLU A 89 11.35 0.43 -9.27
CA GLU A 89 11.56 1.32 -8.12
C GLU A 89 11.27 0.60 -6.79
N CYS A 90 10.20 -0.20 -6.71
CA CYS A 90 9.90 -0.99 -5.52
C CYS A 90 11.02 -2.01 -5.21
N ARG A 91 11.54 -2.69 -6.22
CA ARG A 91 12.63 -3.67 -6.07
C ARG A 91 13.98 -3.04 -5.71
N ALA A 92 14.21 -1.81 -6.14
CA ALA A 92 15.43 -1.07 -5.82
C ALA A 92 15.52 -0.65 -4.35
N LEU A 93 14.40 -0.70 -3.59
CA LEU A 93 14.43 -0.46 -2.15
C LEU A 93 15.24 -1.58 -1.47
N ARG A 94 16.38 -1.25 -0.83
CA ARG A 94 17.25 -2.21 -0.10
C ARG A 94 17.64 -3.45 -0.95
N PRO A 95 18.40 -3.28 -2.05
CA PRO A 95 18.61 -4.31 -3.08
C PRO A 95 19.11 -5.68 -2.58
N HIS A 96 19.88 -5.72 -1.49
CA HIS A 96 20.45 -6.96 -0.95
C HIS A 96 19.49 -7.81 -0.12
N HIS A 97 18.32 -7.27 0.26
CA HIS A 97 17.36 -7.93 1.15
C HIS A 97 15.93 -7.86 0.66
N ASN A 98 15.73 -7.36 -0.56
CA ASN A 98 14.40 -7.13 -1.09
C ASN A 98 13.95 -8.28 -1.97
N LEU A 99 12.95 -9.02 -1.49
CA LEU A 99 12.30 -10.13 -2.18
C LEU A 99 10.96 -9.70 -2.81
N THR A 100 10.80 -8.40 -3.11
CA THR A 100 9.58 -7.84 -3.69
C THR A 100 9.26 -8.49 -5.05
N PRO A 101 8.11 -9.18 -5.18
CA PRO A 101 7.70 -9.81 -6.43
C PRO A 101 7.16 -8.79 -7.45
N ASP A 102 7.00 -9.20 -8.72
CA ASP A 102 6.50 -8.31 -9.78
C ASP A 102 5.05 -7.86 -9.52
N ASN A 103 4.24 -8.68 -8.85
CA ASN A 103 2.87 -8.36 -8.50
C ASN A 103 2.73 -7.51 -7.22
N CYS A 104 3.82 -6.98 -6.66
CA CYS A 104 3.81 -6.31 -5.36
C CYS A 104 2.79 -5.16 -5.26
N ILE A 105 2.67 -4.33 -6.29
CA ILE A 105 1.72 -3.19 -6.30
C ILE A 105 0.29 -3.72 -6.25
N ASP A 106 -0.03 -4.75 -7.04
CA ASP A 106 -1.36 -5.38 -7.07
C ASP A 106 -1.69 -6.03 -5.72
N ALA A 107 -0.75 -6.79 -5.16
CA ALA A 107 -0.93 -7.47 -3.88
C ALA A 107 -1.11 -6.48 -2.71
N VAL A 108 -0.34 -5.40 -2.66
CA VAL A 108 -0.53 -4.34 -1.65
C VAL A 108 -1.87 -3.64 -1.84
N ALA A 109 -2.27 -3.36 -3.09
CA ALA A 109 -3.56 -2.74 -3.39
C ALA A 109 -4.72 -3.62 -2.88
N GLU A 110 -4.70 -4.91 -3.17
CA GLU A 110 -5.69 -5.86 -2.67
C GLU A 110 -5.75 -5.86 -1.14
N ALA A 111 -4.61 -6.05 -0.48
CA ALA A 111 -4.57 -6.05 0.97
C ALA A 111 -5.05 -4.73 1.58
N LEU A 112 -4.68 -3.58 1.02
CA LEU A 112 -5.17 -2.27 1.49
C LEU A 112 -6.68 -2.12 1.35
N THR A 113 -7.27 -2.59 0.25
CA THR A 113 -8.72 -2.50 0.04
C THR A 113 -9.53 -3.33 1.03
N THR A 114 -8.93 -4.33 1.68
CA THR A 114 -9.56 -5.06 2.80
C THR A 114 -9.55 -4.29 4.12
N GLN A 115 -8.69 -3.28 4.26
CA GLN A 115 -8.47 -2.54 5.51
C GLN A 115 -9.07 -1.13 5.51
N ILE A 116 -9.44 -0.61 4.34
CA ILE A 116 -9.89 0.78 4.15
C ILE A 116 -11.29 0.77 3.54
N LEU A 117 -12.15 1.70 3.97
CA LEU A 117 -13.46 1.88 3.34
C LEU A 117 -13.29 2.20 1.84
N PRO A 118 -13.93 1.45 0.93
CA PRO A 118 -13.76 1.66 -0.51
C PRO A 118 -14.12 3.08 -0.97
N THR A 119 -15.09 3.71 -0.31
CA THR A 119 -15.52 5.09 -0.59
C THR A 119 -14.44 6.12 -0.26
N ASP A 120 -13.72 5.92 0.84
CA ASP A 120 -12.68 6.85 1.28
C ASP A 120 -11.46 6.75 0.37
N LEU A 121 -11.05 5.52 0.02
CA LEU A 121 -9.97 5.28 -0.93
C LEU A 121 -10.32 5.86 -2.31
N ALA A 122 -11.51 5.56 -2.85
CA ALA A 122 -11.93 6.07 -4.15
C ALA A 122 -11.95 7.61 -4.21
N SER A 123 -12.46 8.25 -3.14
CA SER A 123 -12.54 9.71 -3.04
C SER A 123 -11.15 10.36 -3.01
N VAL A 124 -10.24 9.83 -2.18
CA VAL A 124 -8.87 10.35 -2.09
C VAL A 124 -8.12 10.16 -3.40
N LEU A 125 -8.20 8.99 -4.03
CA LEU A 125 -7.52 8.74 -5.31
C LEU A 125 -8.06 9.62 -6.44
N ALA A 126 -9.38 9.83 -6.50
CA ALA A 126 -10.00 10.74 -7.46
C ALA A 126 -9.55 12.19 -7.28
N ALA A 127 -9.37 12.64 -6.04
CA ALA A 127 -8.85 13.97 -5.73
C ALA A 127 -7.36 14.14 -6.09
N ILE A 128 -6.59 13.06 -6.15
CA ILE A 128 -5.18 13.08 -6.58
C ILE A 128 -5.08 13.14 -8.10
N GLY A 129 -5.82 12.27 -8.81
CA GLY A 129 -5.85 12.21 -10.27
C GLY A 129 -5.92 10.79 -10.84
N PRO A 130 -6.12 10.66 -12.16
CA PRO A 130 -6.28 9.37 -12.83
C PRO A 130 -5.06 8.45 -12.70
N GLU A 131 -3.84 9.00 -12.61
CA GLU A 131 -2.62 8.20 -12.43
C GLU A 131 -2.57 7.53 -11.05
N ALA A 132 -3.13 8.17 -10.02
CA ALA A 132 -3.24 7.58 -8.69
C ALA A 132 -4.25 6.43 -8.67
N GLN A 133 -5.37 6.59 -9.37
CA GLN A 133 -6.33 5.51 -9.57
C GLN A 133 -5.71 4.35 -10.34
N ALA A 134 -4.93 4.63 -11.39
CA ALA A 134 -4.24 3.62 -12.18
C ALA A 134 -3.17 2.86 -11.38
N PHE A 135 -2.45 3.55 -10.48
CA PHE A 135 -1.45 2.92 -9.61
C PHE A 135 -2.08 1.84 -8.72
N TRP A 136 -3.21 2.14 -8.08
CA TRP A 136 -3.92 1.22 -7.18
C TRP A 136 -4.95 0.33 -7.88
N CYS A 137 -5.09 0.42 -9.20
CA CYS A 137 -5.99 -0.44 -9.96
C CYS A 137 -5.40 -1.86 -10.04
N VAL A 138 -6.20 -2.83 -9.61
CA VAL A 138 -5.87 -4.26 -9.67
C VAL A 138 -6.55 -4.90 -10.88
N PRO A 139 -5.77 -5.41 -11.86
CA PRO A 139 -6.32 -6.14 -13.00
C PRO A 139 -7.11 -7.36 -12.56
N PRO A 140 -8.20 -7.73 -13.26
CA PRO A 140 -8.99 -8.92 -12.90
C PRO A 140 -8.18 -10.22 -12.82
N ALA A 141 -7.10 -10.34 -13.58
CA ALA A 141 -6.23 -11.52 -13.61
C ALA A 141 -5.39 -11.71 -12.33
N HIS A 142 -5.21 -10.66 -11.52
CA HIS A 142 -4.42 -10.72 -10.29
C HIS A 142 -5.28 -10.78 -9.02
N ARG A 143 -6.60 -10.57 -9.16
CA ARG A 143 -7.56 -10.67 -8.06
C ARG A 143 -7.59 -12.08 -7.50
N HIS A 144 -7.14 -12.24 -6.25
CA HIS A 144 -7.38 -13.46 -5.52
C HIS A 144 -8.89 -13.71 -5.39
N ALA A 145 -9.32 -14.94 -5.67
CA ALA A 145 -10.72 -15.31 -5.47
C ALA A 145 -11.03 -15.20 -3.97
N VAL A 146 -12.03 -14.41 -3.61
CA VAL A 146 -12.54 -14.36 -2.24
C VAL A 146 -13.15 -15.73 -1.94
N SER A 147 -12.40 -16.61 -1.27
CA SER A 147 -12.97 -17.84 -0.73
C SER A 147 -13.85 -17.47 0.45
N PHE A 148 -15.16 -17.48 0.23
CA PHE A 148 -16.11 -17.47 1.34
C PHE A 148 -16.01 -18.82 2.05
N PRO A 149 -15.76 -18.87 3.36
CA PRO A 149 -15.92 -20.11 4.12
C PRO A 149 -17.39 -20.52 4.05
N GLY A 150 -17.63 -21.77 3.67
CA GLY A 150 -18.95 -22.41 3.70
C GLY A 150 -19.36 -22.85 5.11
#